data_AF-A0A093PIS6-F1
#
_entry.id   AF-A0A093PIS6-F1
#
_cell.length_a   1.000
_cell.length_b   1.000
_cell.length_c   1.000
_cell.angle_alpha   90.00
_cell.angle_beta   90.00
_cell.angle_gamma   90.00
#
_symmetry.space_group_name_H-M   'P 1'
#
loop_
_entity.id
_entity.type
_entity.pdbx_description
1 polymer ?
#
loop_
_entity_poly.entity_id
_entity_poly.type
_entity_poly.pdbx_seq_one_letter_code
_entity_poly.pdbx_strand_id
1 'polypeptide(L)'
;RELAQQIAEQFRVLGKPLGLKDCVVVGGLDMVAQALELARKPHVVVATPGRLADHLRSSSTFSLRKLRFLVLDEADRLLEQGCADFTADLELILEHVPARRQTLLFSATLTATLSELRGLAANEPFFWEAQSEVRTVEELDQRYLLVPEAVKDAYLVHLIQTFQDEHEDWSIIIFTKTCKDCQVLNMMLRKYNFPSVALHSMMKQRQRFAALAKFKSSIFKILIATDVAARGLDIPTVQVVINHNTPGLPKIYIHRVGRTARAGRKGVAITLVTQYDIHLVHAIEQEIKLQLKEFSVEEQHVLDILTQVNVTRRECEIELEGMDFDEKKEINKRKQMILEGKPWVPGKGRGAAPGVSPVPRLCREKVLQTLERRKQLQLRRKLQKKMERRNKRKATEEQ
;
A
#
# COMPACT_ATOMS: atom_id res chain seq x y z
N ARG A 1 -1.35 7.00 -3.39
CA ARG A 1 -1.33 8.38 -3.95
C ARG A 1 -1.24 8.31 -5.47
N GLU A 2 -0.36 7.47 -5.99
CA GLU A 2 -0.16 7.22 -7.41
C GLU A 2 -1.35 6.51 -8.05
N LEU A 3 -1.92 5.50 -7.36
CA LEU A 3 -3.18 4.86 -7.78
C LEU A 3 -4.28 5.90 -8.07
N ALA A 4 -4.44 6.89 -7.18
CA ALA A 4 -5.43 7.96 -7.36
C ALA A 4 -5.17 8.80 -8.61
N GLN A 5 -3.91 9.06 -8.98
CA GLN A 5 -3.59 9.74 -10.24
C GLN A 5 -3.91 8.86 -11.45
N GLN A 6 -3.61 7.56 -11.39
CA GLN A 6 -3.90 6.63 -12.47
C GLN A 6 -5.41 6.49 -12.71
N ILE A 7 -6.20 6.37 -11.64
CA ILE A 7 -7.67 6.37 -11.72
C ILE A 7 -8.16 7.69 -12.33
N ALA A 8 -7.63 8.83 -11.91
CA ALA A 8 -8.02 10.13 -12.47
C ALA A 8 -7.66 10.27 -13.95
N GLU A 9 -6.52 9.72 -14.38
CA GLU A 9 -6.14 9.68 -15.80
C GLU A 9 -7.15 8.89 -16.63
N GLN A 10 -7.63 7.74 -16.14
CA GLN A 10 -8.69 6.99 -16.81
C GLN A 10 -9.99 7.78 -16.93
N PHE A 11 -10.39 8.50 -15.87
CA PHE A 11 -11.54 9.41 -15.93
C PHE A 11 -11.35 10.55 -16.93
N ARG A 12 -10.14 11.09 -17.09
CA ARG A 12 -9.86 12.11 -18.09
C ARG A 12 -9.95 11.55 -19.51
N VAL A 13 -9.39 10.38 -19.75
CA VAL A 13 -9.44 9.73 -21.08
C VAL A 13 -10.89 9.49 -21.49
N LEU A 14 -11.70 8.90 -20.62
CA LEU A 14 -13.10 8.57 -20.91
C LEU A 14 -14.03 9.80 -20.85
N GLY A 15 -13.73 10.75 -19.97
CA GLY A 15 -14.59 11.88 -19.64
C GLY A 15 -14.33 13.14 -20.45
N LYS A 16 -13.20 13.27 -21.16
CA LYS A 16 -12.86 14.44 -21.98
C LYS A 16 -13.94 14.78 -23.02
N PRO A 17 -14.52 13.82 -23.77
CA PRO A 17 -15.62 14.11 -24.70
C PRO A 17 -16.90 14.61 -24.01
N LEU A 18 -17.09 14.27 -22.73
CA LEU A 18 -18.28 14.59 -21.94
C LEU A 18 -18.13 15.89 -21.14
N GLY A 19 -16.98 16.58 -21.23
CA GLY A 19 -16.67 17.73 -20.39
C GLY A 19 -16.58 17.38 -18.89
N LEU A 20 -16.21 16.14 -18.58
CA LEU A 20 -16.02 15.69 -17.19
C LEU A 20 -14.92 16.53 -16.52
N LYS A 21 -15.13 16.85 -15.25
CA LYS A 21 -14.20 17.64 -14.44
C LYS A 21 -13.79 16.76 -13.27
N ASP A 22 -12.54 16.35 -13.24
CA ASP A 22 -11.95 15.60 -12.14
C ASP A 22 -11.09 16.49 -11.24
N CYS A 23 -10.84 16.03 -10.01
CA CYS A 23 -9.85 16.62 -9.11
C CYS A 23 -9.15 15.49 -8.34
N VAL A 24 -7.84 15.64 -8.12
CA VAL A 24 -7.03 14.65 -7.41
C VAL A 24 -6.53 15.20 -6.08
N VAL A 25 -7.00 14.60 -4.99
CA VAL A 25 -6.76 15.06 -3.62
C VAL A 25 -5.85 14.07 -2.89
N VAL A 26 -4.54 14.30 -2.97
CA VAL A 26 -3.52 13.39 -2.43
C VAL A 26 -2.44 14.11 -1.61
N GLY A 27 -1.86 13.38 -0.65
CA GLY A 27 -0.73 13.89 0.14
C GLY A 27 0.50 14.23 -0.70
N GLY A 28 1.29 15.21 -0.27
CA GLY A 28 2.55 15.59 -0.92
C GLY A 28 2.43 16.53 -2.13
N LEU A 29 1.21 16.96 -2.48
CA LEU A 29 0.96 18.09 -3.37
C LEU A 29 0.50 19.31 -2.55
N ASP A 30 0.49 20.48 -3.18
CA ASP A 30 0.13 21.75 -2.54
C ASP A 30 -1.34 21.75 -2.07
N MET A 31 -1.55 22.18 -0.83
CA MET A 31 -2.86 22.13 -0.18
C MET A 31 -3.80 23.21 -0.72
N VAL A 32 -3.27 24.40 -0.99
CA VAL A 32 -4.05 25.55 -1.45
C VAL A 32 -4.53 25.32 -2.88
N ALA A 33 -3.66 24.82 -3.76
CA ALA A 33 -4.02 24.42 -5.12
C ALA A 33 -5.15 23.38 -5.13
N GLN A 34 -5.05 22.34 -4.31
CA GLN A 34 -6.12 21.33 -4.19
C GLN A 34 -7.44 21.92 -3.67
N ALA A 35 -7.38 22.82 -2.68
CA ALA A 35 -8.57 23.46 -2.14
C ALA A 35 -9.28 24.33 -3.20
N LEU A 36 -8.50 25.04 -4.03
CA LEU A 36 -9.02 25.83 -5.14
C LEU A 36 -9.66 24.95 -6.22
N GLU A 37 -9.07 23.79 -6.53
CA GLU A 37 -9.67 22.83 -7.47
C GLU A 37 -10.99 22.26 -6.93
N LEU A 38 -11.03 21.89 -5.64
CA LEU A 38 -12.26 21.43 -4.98
C LEU A 38 -13.35 22.50 -4.97
N ALA A 39 -12.98 23.77 -4.78
CA ALA A 39 -13.90 24.91 -4.81
C ALA A 39 -14.63 25.06 -6.16
N ARG A 40 -13.99 24.60 -7.25
CA ARG A 40 -14.58 24.60 -8.61
C ARG A 40 -15.67 23.54 -8.80
N LYS A 41 -15.99 22.75 -7.77
CA LYS A 41 -17.04 21.72 -7.76
C LYS A 41 -16.86 20.69 -8.89
N PRO A 42 -15.75 19.93 -8.88
CA PRO A 42 -15.52 18.86 -9.86
C PRO A 42 -16.64 17.80 -9.78
N HIS A 43 -16.87 17.11 -10.90
CA HIS A 43 -17.84 16.02 -11.01
C HIS A 43 -17.34 14.75 -10.32
N VAL A 44 -16.03 14.48 -10.42
CA VAL A 44 -15.36 13.32 -9.83
C VAL A 44 -14.20 13.79 -8.96
N VAL A 45 -14.08 13.26 -7.74
CA VAL A 45 -12.95 13.51 -6.86
C VAL A 45 -12.28 12.18 -6.56
N VAL A 46 -11.00 12.06 -6.91
CA VAL A 46 -10.19 10.88 -6.58
C VAL A 46 -9.24 11.27 -5.46
N ALA A 47 -9.33 10.62 -4.30
CA ALA A 47 -8.63 11.07 -3.11
C ALA A 47 -8.02 9.94 -2.28
N THR A 48 -6.97 10.28 -1.53
CA THR A 48 -6.50 9.44 -0.41
C THR A 48 -7.17 9.86 0.89
N PRO A 49 -7.62 8.93 1.76
CA PRO A 49 -8.43 9.25 2.95
C PRO A 49 -7.86 10.37 3.80
N GLY A 50 -6.61 10.25 4.25
CA GLY A 50 -6.00 11.27 5.12
C GLY A 50 -5.98 12.67 4.51
N ARG A 51 -5.65 12.81 3.20
CA ARG A 51 -5.66 14.14 2.56
C ARG A 51 -7.07 14.69 2.40
N LEU A 52 -8.05 13.84 2.08
CA LEU A 52 -9.45 14.28 2.00
C LEU A 52 -9.97 14.72 3.37
N ALA A 53 -9.63 13.97 4.42
CA ALA A 53 -9.94 14.31 5.80
C ALA A 53 -9.30 15.64 6.21
N ASP A 54 -8.02 15.89 5.86
CA ASP A 54 -7.37 17.19 6.08
C ASP A 54 -8.19 18.34 5.47
N HIS A 55 -8.62 18.19 4.21
CA HIS A 55 -9.46 19.19 3.53
C HIS A 55 -10.80 19.39 4.23
N LEU A 56 -11.46 18.31 4.70
CA LEU A 56 -12.72 18.42 5.45
C LEU A 56 -12.54 19.09 6.83
N ARG A 57 -11.39 18.91 7.48
CA ARG A 57 -11.08 19.57 8.77
C ARG A 57 -10.70 21.04 8.61
N SER A 58 -9.91 21.35 7.57
CA SER A 58 -9.28 22.67 7.42
C SER A 58 -10.02 23.63 6.51
N SER A 59 -10.91 23.14 5.64
CA SER A 59 -11.56 23.95 4.61
C SER A 59 -13.08 23.74 4.59
N SER A 60 -13.82 24.84 4.54
CA SER A 60 -15.27 24.87 4.30
C SER A 60 -15.63 25.08 2.83
N THR A 61 -14.64 25.08 1.93
CA THR A 61 -14.78 25.54 0.54
C THR A 61 -15.48 24.53 -0.37
N PHE A 62 -15.64 23.27 0.07
CA PHE A 62 -16.34 22.24 -0.68
C PHE A 62 -17.26 21.41 0.22
N SER A 63 -18.20 20.67 -0.38
CA SER A 63 -19.18 19.86 0.35
C SER A 63 -19.46 18.56 -0.38
N LEU A 64 -19.51 17.46 0.37
CA LEU A 64 -19.84 16.12 -0.14
C LEU A 64 -21.35 15.81 -0.10
N ARG A 65 -22.20 16.75 0.34
CA ARG A 65 -23.65 16.52 0.55
C ARG A 65 -24.42 16.08 -0.70
N LYS A 66 -23.92 16.40 -1.90
CA LYS A 66 -24.54 16.04 -3.19
C LYS A 66 -23.97 14.76 -3.81
N LEU A 67 -23.07 14.07 -3.11
CA LEU A 67 -22.40 12.86 -3.61
C LEU A 67 -23.41 11.74 -3.81
N ARG A 68 -23.41 11.16 -5.02
CA ARG A 68 -24.30 10.04 -5.40
C ARG A 68 -23.60 8.68 -5.33
N PHE A 69 -22.30 8.64 -5.58
CA PHE A 69 -21.49 7.42 -5.63
C PHE A 69 -20.27 7.57 -4.72
N LEU A 70 -20.07 6.60 -3.82
CA LEU A 70 -18.86 6.46 -3.03
C LEU A 70 -18.16 5.17 -3.45
N VAL A 71 -16.90 5.28 -3.89
CA VAL A 71 -16.09 4.12 -4.29
C VAL A 71 -14.92 3.98 -3.32
N LEU A 72 -14.78 2.81 -2.72
CA LEU A 72 -13.64 2.43 -1.89
C LEU A 72 -12.83 1.39 -2.66
N ASP A 73 -11.69 1.82 -3.21
CA ASP A 73 -10.77 0.96 -3.95
C ASP A 73 -9.59 0.52 -3.07
N GLU A 74 -9.03 -0.66 -3.33
CA GLU A 74 -8.03 -1.34 -2.47
C GLU A 74 -8.49 -1.36 -0.99
N ALA A 75 -9.73 -1.80 -0.77
CA ALA A 75 -10.40 -1.66 0.52
C ALA A 75 -9.76 -2.50 1.64
N ASP A 76 -9.12 -3.62 1.31
CA ASP A 76 -8.32 -4.39 2.27
C ASP A 76 -7.24 -3.53 2.93
N ARG A 77 -6.55 -2.68 2.15
CA ARG A 77 -5.56 -1.73 2.67
C ARG A 77 -6.20 -0.58 3.45
N LEU A 78 -7.35 -0.08 3.01
CA LEU A 78 -8.05 1.01 3.69
C LEU A 78 -8.50 0.61 5.12
N LEU A 79 -8.73 -0.69 5.32
CA LEU A 79 -9.31 -1.26 6.54
C LEU A 79 -8.31 -2.13 7.34
N GLU A 80 -7.08 -2.27 6.86
CA GLU A 80 -6.03 -3.03 7.54
C GLU A 80 -5.61 -2.30 8.82
N GLN A 81 -5.83 -2.94 9.97
CA GLN A 81 -5.38 -2.41 11.27
C GLN A 81 -3.85 -2.51 11.34
N GLY A 82 -3.15 -1.37 11.42
CA GLY A 82 -1.68 -1.38 11.42
C GLY A 82 -1.02 -0.03 11.11
N CYS A 83 0.05 -0.04 10.29
CA CYS A 83 0.99 1.08 10.13
C CYS A 83 0.40 2.37 9.52
N ALA A 84 -0.81 2.32 9.02
CA ALA A 84 -1.56 3.46 8.51
C ALA A 84 -3.03 3.30 8.90
N ASP A 85 -3.34 3.62 10.15
CA ASP A 85 -4.72 3.59 10.65
C ASP A 85 -5.52 4.74 10.02
N PHE A 86 -6.19 4.45 8.90
CA PHE A 86 -7.09 5.39 8.23
C PHE A 86 -8.49 5.40 8.85
N THR A 87 -8.74 4.65 9.93
CA THR A 87 -10.09 4.48 10.49
C THR A 87 -10.69 5.82 10.87
N ALA A 88 -9.96 6.66 11.60
CA ALA A 88 -10.44 7.98 12.02
C ALA A 88 -10.71 8.94 10.84
N ASP A 89 -9.91 8.85 9.78
CA ASP A 89 -10.08 9.66 8.57
C ASP A 89 -11.28 9.18 7.76
N LEU A 90 -11.47 7.87 7.63
CA LEU A 90 -12.63 7.26 6.97
C LEU A 90 -13.92 7.54 7.72
N GLU A 91 -13.92 7.45 9.06
CA GLU A 91 -15.07 7.82 9.90
C GLU A 91 -15.50 9.26 9.62
N LEU A 92 -14.54 10.21 9.65
CA LEU A 92 -14.83 11.61 9.35
C LEU A 92 -15.40 11.79 7.94
N ILE A 93 -14.83 11.13 6.93
CA ILE A 93 -15.33 11.22 5.55
C ILE A 93 -16.77 10.68 5.49
N LEU A 94 -17.03 9.52 6.10
CA LEU A 94 -18.36 8.89 6.09
C LEU A 94 -19.41 9.74 6.80
N GLU A 95 -19.05 10.51 7.82
CA GLU A 95 -19.95 11.48 8.48
C GLU A 95 -20.36 12.64 7.56
N HIS A 96 -19.50 13.05 6.63
CA HIS A 96 -19.76 14.16 5.71
C HIS A 96 -20.47 13.75 4.43
N VAL A 97 -20.55 12.45 4.16
CA VAL A 97 -21.15 11.87 2.96
C VAL A 97 -22.63 11.53 3.21
N PRO A 98 -23.56 11.82 2.26
CA PRO A 98 -24.99 11.57 2.44
C PRO A 98 -25.31 10.09 2.62
N ALA A 99 -26.32 9.79 3.45
CA ALA A 99 -26.78 8.43 3.70
C ALA A 99 -27.38 7.74 2.46
N ARG A 100 -28.13 8.49 1.64
CA ARG A 100 -28.68 8.00 0.37
C ARG A 100 -27.64 8.16 -0.74
N ARG A 101 -26.87 7.11 -0.97
CA ARG A 101 -25.85 7.00 -2.02
C ARG A 101 -25.68 5.55 -2.46
N GLN A 102 -25.13 5.33 -3.64
CA GLN A 102 -24.58 4.04 -4.02
C GLN A 102 -23.14 3.93 -3.48
N THR A 103 -22.83 2.85 -2.77
CA THR A 103 -21.47 2.57 -2.29
C THR A 103 -20.93 1.35 -3.00
N LEU A 104 -19.75 1.46 -3.57
CA LEU A 104 -19.02 0.38 -4.24
C LEU A 104 -17.72 0.13 -3.48
N LEU A 105 -17.42 -1.14 -3.23
CA LEU A 105 -16.20 -1.56 -2.55
C LEU A 105 -15.47 -2.56 -3.44
N PHE A 106 -14.21 -2.25 -3.76
CA PHE A 106 -13.33 -3.10 -4.54
C PHE A 106 -12.11 -3.48 -3.71
N SER A 107 -11.75 -4.75 -3.74
CA SER A 107 -10.60 -5.29 -3.01
C SER A 107 -10.03 -6.47 -3.78
N ALA A 108 -8.70 -6.60 -3.80
CA ALA A 108 -8.02 -7.75 -4.38
C ALA A 108 -8.12 -8.99 -3.49
N THR A 109 -8.21 -8.79 -2.17
CA THR A 109 -8.34 -9.89 -1.21
C THR A 109 -9.55 -9.72 -0.30
N LEU A 110 -10.18 -10.84 0.05
CA LEU A 110 -11.20 -10.87 1.10
C LEU A 110 -10.50 -11.06 2.46
N THR A 111 -10.52 -10.02 3.29
CA THR A 111 -10.06 -10.09 4.68
C THR A 111 -11.21 -10.47 5.61
N ALA A 112 -10.89 -10.93 6.83
CA ALA A 112 -11.88 -11.15 7.87
C ALA A 112 -12.66 -9.86 8.18
N THR A 113 -11.97 -8.72 8.23
CA THR A 113 -12.57 -7.39 8.43
C THR A 113 -13.57 -7.00 7.32
N LEU A 114 -13.26 -7.31 6.06
CA LEU A 114 -14.20 -7.11 4.95
C LEU A 114 -15.42 -8.04 5.05
N SER A 115 -15.21 -9.27 5.51
CA SER A 115 -16.29 -10.24 5.74
C SER A 115 -17.22 -9.82 6.90
N GLU A 116 -16.68 -9.19 7.93
CA GLU A 116 -17.46 -8.59 9.02
C GLU A 116 -18.25 -7.37 8.54
N LEU A 117 -17.65 -6.51 7.73
CA LEU A 117 -18.33 -5.37 7.12
C LEU A 117 -19.52 -5.79 6.25
N ARG A 118 -19.42 -6.94 5.56
CA ARG A 118 -20.55 -7.55 4.85
C ARG A 118 -21.71 -7.85 5.79
N GLY A 119 -21.45 -8.39 6.99
CA GLY A 119 -22.48 -8.68 7.99
C GLY A 119 -23.07 -7.45 8.67
N LEU A 120 -22.34 -6.33 8.68
CA LEU A 120 -22.77 -5.06 9.27
C LEU A 120 -23.42 -4.10 8.27
N ALA A 121 -23.35 -4.38 6.98
CA ALA A 121 -23.95 -3.57 5.93
C ALA A 121 -25.48 -3.53 6.12
N ALA A 122 -26.04 -2.32 6.28
CA ALA A 122 -27.47 -2.13 6.57
C ALA A 122 -28.39 -2.42 5.37
N ASN A 123 -27.82 -2.48 4.17
CA ASN A 123 -28.49 -2.84 2.92
C ASN A 123 -27.82 -4.11 2.43
N GLU A 124 -28.58 -5.15 2.08
CA GLU A 124 -28.06 -6.39 1.49
C GLU A 124 -27.20 -6.06 0.26
N PRO A 125 -25.86 -6.13 0.35
CA PRO A 125 -25.01 -5.70 -0.75
C PRO A 125 -24.93 -6.81 -1.79
N PHE A 126 -24.96 -6.44 -3.07
CA PHE A 126 -24.56 -7.38 -4.12
C PHE A 126 -23.09 -7.74 -3.92
N PHE A 127 -22.82 -9.04 -3.80
CA PHE A 127 -21.48 -9.57 -3.58
C PHE A 127 -21.07 -10.48 -4.73
N TRP A 128 -19.91 -10.19 -5.31
CA TRP A 128 -19.33 -11.01 -6.35
C TRP A 128 -17.87 -11.28 -6.01
N GLU A 129 -17.49 -12.55 -6.07
CA GLU A 129 -16.13 -13.04 -5.84
C GLU A 129 -15.74 -13.93 -7.02
N ALA A 130 -14.60 -13.63 -7.63
CA ALA A 130 -14.03 -14.49 -8.65
C ALA A 130 -13.45 -15.73 -7.96
N GLN A 131 -14.01 -16.91 -8.22
CA GLN A 131 -13.47 -18.18 -7.70
C GLN A 131 -12.25 -18.61 -8.51
N SER A 132 -11.15 -18.94 -7.82
CA SER A 132 -9.96 -19.54 -8.43
C SER A 132 -9.37 -20.58 -7.47
N GLU A 133 -9.05 -21.78 -7.97
CA GLU A 133 -8.45 -22.86 -7.17
C GLU A 133 -7.03 -22.49 -6.70
N VAL A 134 -6.30 -21.79 -7.57
CA VAL A 134 -4.96 -21.26 -7.34
C VAL A 134 -5.04 -19.73 -7.33
N ARG A 135 -4.44 -19.08 -6.34
CA ARG A 135 -4.48 -17.60 -6.22
C ARG A 135 -3.50 -16.88 -7.15
N THR A 136 -2.65 -17.63 -7.84
CA THR A 136 -1.65 -17.14 -8.79
C THR A 136 -2.01 -17.59 -10.20
N VAL A 137 -1.57 -16.84 -11.21
CA VAL A 137 -1.84 -17.16 -12.62
C VAL A 137 -1.17 -18.49 -13.00
N GLU A 138 -1.86 -19.33 -13.78
CA GLU A 138 -1.36 -20.64 -14.18
C GLU A 138 -0.09 -20.57 -15.05
N GLU A 139 0.04 -19.54 -15.90
CA GLU A 139 1.21 -19.36 -16.79
C GLU A 139 2.45 -18.76 -16.10
N LEU A 140 2.39 -18.60 -14.77
CA LEU A 140 3.47 -18.05 -13.96
C LEU A 140 4.42 -19.15 -13.46
N ASP A 141 5.67 -19.11 -13.89
CA ASP A 141 6.74 -19.96 -13.34
C ASP A 141 7.27 -19.36 -12.04
N GLN A 142 6.90 -19.98 -10.92
CA GLN A 142 7.22 -19.51 -9.57
C GLN A 142 8.34 -20.36 -8.97
N ARG A 143 9.46 -19.72 -8.68
CA ARG A 143 10.66 -20.38 -8.19
C ARG A 143 11.24 -19.70 -6.96
N TYR A 144 11.95 -20.48 -6.15
CA TYR A 144 12.77 -19.99 -5.06
C TYR A 144 14.24 -20.26 -5.34
N LEU A 145 15.12 -19.42 -4.81
CA LEU A 145 16.56 -19.63 -4.82
C LEU A 145 17.06 -19.51 -3.38
N LEU A 146 17.57 -20.61 -2.83
CA LEU A 146 18.09 -20.64 -1.47
C LEU A 146 19.50 -20.05 -1.46
N VAL A 147 19.68 -18.92 -0.77
CA VAL A 147 20.95 -18.18 -0.73
C VAL A 147 21.30 -17.76 0.71
N PRO A 148 22.58 -17.85 1.11
CA PRO A 148 23.04 -17.22 2.34
C PRO A 148 22.87 -15.70 2.25
N GLU A 149 22.47 -15.06 3.37
CA GLU A 149 22.21 -13.61 3.41
C GLU A 149 23.42 -12.78 2.94
N ALA A 150 24.63 -13.22 3.29
CA ALA A 150 25.89 -12.51 3.00
C ALA A 150 26.26 -12.46 1.51
N VAL A 151 25.69 -13.33 0.68
CA VAL A 151 26.04 -13.45 -0.75
C VAL A 151 24.85 -13.13 -1.67
N LYS A 152 23.69 -12.80 -1.08
CA LYS A 152 22.41 -12.61 -1.77
C LYS A 152 22.47 -11.57 -2.90
N ASP A 153 23.27 -10.52 -2.74
CA ASP A 153 23.40 -9.48 -3.76
C ASP A 153 24.18 -9.94 -4.98
N ALA A 154 25.18 -10.80 -4.80
CA ALA A 154 25.93 -11.39 -5.90
C ALA A 154 25.01 -12.29 -6.74
N TYR A 155 24.15 -13.08 -6.09
CA TYR A 155 23.10 -13.83 -6.77
C TYR A 155 22.12 -12.92 -7.52
N LEU A 156 21.71 -11.80 -6.93
CA LEU A 156 20.83 -10.85 -7.63
C LEU A 156 21.50 -10.30 -8.90
N VAL A 157 22.76 -9.88 -8.81
CA VAL A 157 23.52 -9.36 -9.96
C VAL A 157 23.65 -10.41 -11.05
N HIS A 158 24.02 -11.64 -10.66
CA HIS A 158 24.14 -12.76 -11.60
C HIS A 158 22.80 -13.05 -12.30
N LEU A 159 21.69 -13.13 -11.55
CA LEU A 159 20.36 -13.34 -12.14
C LEU A 159 19.99 -12.26 -13.15
N ILE A 160 20.25 -10.98 -12.82
CA ILE A 160 19.96 -9.87 -13.73
C ILE A 160 20.80 -10.00 -15.00
N GLN A 161 22.09 -10.32 -14.87
CA GLN A 161 22.98 -10.54 -16.00
C GLN A 161 22.46 -11.67 -16.90
N THR A 162 22.16 -12.84 -16.33
CA THR A 162 21.61 -13.99 -17.07
C THR A 162 20.34 -13.61 -17.84
N PHE A 163 19.38 -12.94 -17.20
CA PHE A 163 18.15 -12.54 -17.88
C PHE A 163 18.36 -11.51 -18.98
N GLN A 164 19.31 -10.59 -18.82
CA GLN A 164 19.63 -9.63 -19.88
C GLN A 164 20.37 -10.26 -21.05
N ASP A 165 21.26 -11.22 -20.78
CA ASP A 165 22.00 -11.95 -21.81
C ASP A 165 21.08 -12.87 -22.63
N GLU A 166 20.12 -13.54 -21.97
CA GLU A 166 19.12 -14.36 -22.66
C GLU A 166 18.08 -13.48 -23.39
N HIS A 167 17.70 -12.35 -22.78
CA HIS A 167 16.58 -11.53 -23.23
C HIS A 167 16.81 -10.04 -22.98
N GLU A 168 17.43 -9.36 -23.94
CA GLU A 168 17.74 -7.93 -23.83
C GLU A 168 16.50 -7.07 -23.55
N ASP A 169 15.32 -7.43 -24.08
CA ASP A 169 14.08 -6.65 -24.00
C ASP A 169 13.20 -6.92 -22.78
N TRP A 170 13.62 -7.81 -21.88
CA TRP A 170 12.82 -8.13 -20.72
C TRP A 170 12.86 -7.03 -19.66
N SER A 171 11.67 -6.69 -19.16
CA SER A 171 11.51 -5.80 -18.03
C SER A 171 11.49 -6.60 -16.74
N ILE A 172 12.25 -6.13 -15.75
CA ILE A 172 12.47 -6.77 -14.46
C ILE A 172 11.99 -5.83 -13.35
N ILE A 173 11.20 -6.36 -12.41
CA ILE A 173 10.89 -5.67 -11.17
C ILE A 173 11.52 -6.39 -9.98
N ILE A 174 12.21 -5.64 -9.12
CA ILE A 174 12.91 -6.16 -7.95
C ILE A 174 12.26 -5.61 -6.69
N PHE A 175 11.75 -6.49 -5.84
CA PHE A 175 11.11 -6.11 -4.59
C PHE A 175 12.04 -6.22 -3.40
N THR A 176 12.14 -5.13 -2.62
CA THR A 176 13.00 -5.05 -1.44
C THR A 176 12.20 -4.69 -0.18
N LYS A 177 12.71 -5.10 0.98
CA LYS A 177 12.04 -4.89 2.26
C LYS A 177 12.09 -3.43 2.73
N THR A 178 13.24 -2.77 2.60
CA THR A 178 13.45 -1.42 3.14
C THR A 178 13.71 -0.38 2.06
N CYS A 179 13.40 0.89 2.38
CA CYS A 179 13.70 2.01 1.48
C CYS A 179 15.20 2.23 1.31
N LYS A 180 16.01 1.91 2.34
CA LYS A 180 17.47 2.01 2.27
C LYS A 180 18.00 0.97 1.28
N ASP A 181 17.61 -0.29 1.42
CA ASP A 181 18.03 -1.36 0.50
C ASP A 181 17.59 -1.06 -0.94
N CYS A 182 16.37 -0.57 -1.13
CA CYS A 182 15.89 -0.14 -2.45
C CYS A 182 16.82 0.88 -3.12
N GLN A 183 17.33 1.84 -2.34
CA GLN A 183 18.20 2.89 -2.86
C GLN A 183 19.64 2.41 -3.04
N VAL A 184 20.18 1.66 -2.08
CA VAL A 184 21.53 1.07 -2.15
C VAL A 184 21.64 0.13 -3.35
N LEU A 185 20.68 -0.77 -3.53
CA LEU A 185 20.67 -1.68 -4.69
C LEU A 185 20.57 -0.92 -6.01
N ASN A 186 19.79 0.16 -6.08
CA ASN A 186 19.71 0.97 -7.29
C ASN A 186 21.03 1.70 -7.59
N MET A 187 21.77 2.15 -6.58
CA MET A 187 23.11 2.75 -6.77
C MET A 187 24.12 1.70 -7.21
N MET A 188 24.09 0.53 -6.57
CA MET A 188 24.95 -0.61 -6.88
C MET A 188 24.74 -1.09 -8.32
N LEU A 189 23.50 -1.40 -8.72
CA LEU A 189 23.20 -1.86 -10.08
C LEU A 189 23.66 -0.87 -11.15
N ARG A 190 23.54 0.44 -10.91
CA ARG A 190 24.06 1.47 -11.83
C ARG A 190 25.57 1.47 -11.95
N LYS A 191 26.32 1.18 -10.88
CA LYS A 191 27.79 1.01 -10.94
C LYS A 191 28.19 -0.24 -11.73
N TYR A 192 27.33 -1.26 -11.75
CA TYR A 192 27.46 -2.45 -12.60
C TYR A 192 26.88 -2.27 -14.01
N ASN A 193 26.67 -1.02 -14.46
CA ASN A 193 26.10 -0.69 -15.78
C ASN A 193 24.70 -1.26 -16.06
N PHE A 194 23.95 -1.67 -15.04
CA PHE A 194 22.53 -2.01 -15.18
C PHE A 194 21.68 -0.76 -15.00
N PRO A 195 21.04 -0.22 -16.06
CA PRO A 195 20.22 0.96 -15.94
C PRO A 195 18.95 0.63 -15.15
N SER A 196 18.90 1.08 -13.90
CA SER A 196 17.77 0.89 -12.99
C SER A 196 17.14 2.19 -12.50
N VAL A 197 15.87 2.10 -12.10
CA VAL A 197 15.16 3.13 -11.35
C VAL A 197 14.67 2.59 -10.01
N ALA A 198 14.78 3.41 -8.96
CA ALA A 198 14.26 3.08 -7.63
C ALA A 198 12.87 3.71 -7.40
N LEU A 199 12.05 3.04 -6.61
CA LEU A 199 10.73 3.50 -6.22
C LEU A 199 10.43 3.13 -4.75
N HIS A 200 10.56 4.11 -3.87
CA HIS A 200 10.31 3.92 -2.44
C HIS A 200 9.64 5.16 -1.81
N SER A 201 9.13 5.02 -0.59
CA SER A 201 8.29 6.05 0.07
C SER A 201 9.04 7.33 0.48
N MET A 202 10.37 7.24 0.67
CA MET A 202 11.21 8.39 1.04
C MET A 202 11.43 9.38 -0.12
N MET A 203 11.27 8.94 -1.37
CA MET A 203 11.40 9.79 -2.55
C MET A 203 10.36 10.92 -2.57
N LYS A 204 10.70 12.05 -3.19
CA LYS A 204 9.70 13.11 -3.44
C LYS A 204 8.67 12.60 -4.45
N GLN A 205 7.42 13.03 -4.30
CA GLN A 205 6.32 12.57 -5.15
C GLN A 205 6.59 12.77 -6.65
N ARG A 206 7.14 13.93 -7.03
CA ARG A 206 7.57 14.23 -8.41
C ARG A 206 8.62 13.26 -8.94
N GLN A 207 9.57 12.84 -8.10
CA GLN A 207 10.60 11.87 -8.47
C GLN A 207 10.01 10.47 -8.68
N ARG A 208 9.04 10.07 -7.84
CA ARG A 208 8.33 8.79 -8.00
C ARG A 208 7.57 8.72 -9.32
N PHE A 209 6.89 9.80 -9.72
CA PHE A 209 6.23 9.89 -11.02
C PHE A 209 7.23 9.83 -12.18
N ALA A 210 8.35 10.56 -12.10
CA ALA A 210 9.38 10.52 -13.13
C ALA A 210 10.02 9.13 -13.27
N ALA A 211 10.28 8.44 -12.16
CA ALA A 211 10.82 7.08 -12.15
C ALA A 211 9.83 6.08 -12.80
N LEU A 212 8.55 6.15 -12.43
CA LEU A 212 7.52 5.30 -13.02
C LEU A 212 7.32 5.57 -14.52
N ALA A 213 7.32 6.84 -14.94
CA ALA A 213 7.19 7.20 -16.35
C ALA A 213 8.36 6.66 -17.18
N LYS A 214 9.59 6.78 -16.67
CA LYS A 214 10.81 6.24 -17.28
C LYS A 214 10.78 4.71 -17.45
N PHE A 215 10.22 4.01 -16.47
CA PHE A 215 10.01 2.56 -16.56
C PHE A 215 8.91 2.21 -17.55
N LYS A 216 7.77 2.91 -17.50
CA LYS A 216 6.64 2.74 -18.43
C LYS A 216 7.02 2.94 -19.90
N SER A 217 7.94 3.85 -20.17
CA SER A 217 8.43 4.13 -21.52
C SER A 217 9.59 3.21 -21.94
N SER A 218 9.88 2.14 -21.18
CA SER A 218 10.98 1.20 -21.43
C SER A 218 12.38 1.83 -21.56
N ILE A 219 12.57 3.06 -21.07
CA ILE A 219 13.89 3.71 -21.03
C ILE A 219 14.79 3.00 -20.01
N PHE A 220 14.20 2.56 -18.90
CA PHE A 220 14.85 1.69 -17.93
C PHE A 220 14.06 0.40 -17.85
N LYS A 221 14.73 -0.73 -18.06
CA LYS A 221 14.13 -2.07 -18.03
C LYS A 221 14.09 -2.67 -16.62
N ILE A 222 14.81 -2.09 -15.65
CA ILE A 222 14.84 -2.55 -14.26
C ILE A 222 14.21 -1.52 -13.31
N LEU A 223 13.21 -1.96 -12.53
CA LEU A 223 12.58 -1.18 -11.47
C LEU A 223 12.80 -1.86 -10.11
N ILE A 224 13.42 -1.16 -9.17
CA ILE A 224 13.55 -1.62 -7.79
C ILE A 224 12.49 -0.90 -6.95
N ALA A 225 11.66 -1.63 -6.22
CA ALA A 225 10.57 -1.05 -5.45
C ALA A 225 10.33 -1.72 -4.09
N THR A 226 9.78 -0.95 -3.16
CA THR A 226 9.21 -1.50 -1.91
C THR A 226 7.72 -1.79 -2.05
N ASP A 227 7.20 -2.70 -1.23
CA ASP A 227 5.78 -3.09 -1.25
C ASP A 227 4.82 -1.90 -1.16
N VAL A 228 5.14 -0.97 -0.27
CA VAL A 228 4.33 0.24 -0.03
C VAL A 228 4.29 1.13 -1.28
N ALA A 229 5.39 1.15 -2.04
CA ALA A 229 5.54 2.04 -3.18
C ALA A 229 4.98 1.44 -4.48
N ALA A 230 4.99 0.11 -4.62
CA ALA A 230 4.55 -0.61 -5.82
C ALA A 230 3.08 -1.06 -5.81
N ARG A 231 2.44 -1.18 -4.64
CA ARG A 231 1.02 -1.55 -4.54
C ARG A 231 0.10 -0.48 -5.12
N GLY A 232 -0.95 -0.91 -5.83
CA GLY A 232 -1.88 -0.03 -6.52
C GLY A 232 -1.24 0.79 -7.64
N LEU A 233 -0.03 0.46 -8.08
CA LEU A 233 0.51 1.04 -9.31
C LEU A 233 0.13 0.19 -10.49
N ASP A 234 -0.45 0.82 -11.51
CA ASP A 234 -0.39 0.34 -12.88
C ASP A 234 1.08 0.40 -13.35
N ILE A 235 1.77 -0.71 -13.13
CA ILE A 235 3.08 -1.02 -13.69
C ILE A 235 2.79 -1.92 -14.89
N PRO A 236 3.38 -1.65 -16.07
CA PRO A 236 3.19 -2.50 -17.25
C PRO A 236 3.57 -3.94 -16.90
N THR A 237 2.94 -4.89 -17.59
CA THR A 237 3.21 -6.31 -17.35
C THR A 237 4.68 -6.57 -17.61
N VAL A 238 5.41 -6.95 -16.55
CA VAL A 238 6.83 -7.27 -16.61
C VAL A 238 7.01 -8.75 -16.89
N GLN A 239 8.16 -9.14 -17.43
CA GLN A 239 8.48 -10.54 -17.70
C GLN A 239 9.00 -11.23 -16.44
N VAL A 240 9.84 -10.54 -15.67
CA VAL A 240 10.51 -11.11 -14.50
C VAL A 240 10.16 -10.31 -13.24
N VAL A 241 9.75 -11.03 -12.19
CA VAL A 241 9.62 -10.52 -10.83
C VAL A 241 10.68 -11.16 -9.96
N ILE A 242 11.54 -10.36 -9.34
CA ILE A 242 12.55 -10.83 -8.39
C ILE A 242 12.18 -10.32 -6.99
N ASN A 243 11.89 -11.24 -6.07
CA ASN A 243 11.78 -10.92 -4.66
C ASN A 243 13.16 -11.02 -4.03
N HIS A 244 13.87 -9.90 -3.93
CA HIS A 244 15.17 -9.85 -3.26
C HIS A 244 15.05 -10.19 -1.77
N ASN A 245 13.91 -9.87 -1.15
CA ASN A 245 13.56 -10.36 0.18
C ASN A 245 12.24 -11.12 0.12
N THR A 246 12.20 -12.28 0.76
CA THR A 246 10.95 -13.04 0.96
C THR A 246 9.90 -12.16 1.65
N PRO A 247 8.70 -12.02 1.08
CA PRO A 247 7.65 -11.19 1.67
C PRO A 247 7.17 -11.77 3.00
N GLY A 248 6.93 -10.90 3.99
CA GLY A 248 6.52 -11.33 5.33
C GLY A 248 5.08 -11.83 5.45
N LEU A 249 4.22 -11.57 4.45
CA LEU A 249 2.85 -12.10 4.40
C LEU A 249 2.57 -12.69 3.01
N PRO A 250 1.88 -13.84 2.91
CA PRO A 250 1.53 -14.46 1.63
C PRO A 250 0.74 -13.56 0.67
N LYS A 251 -0.14 -12.70 1.22
CA LYS A 251 -0.88 -11.72 0.41
C LYS A 251 0.03 -10.75 -0.33
N ILE A 252 1.16 -10.36 0.28
CA ILE A 252 2.14 -9.48 -0.38
C ILE A 252 2.77 -10.24 -1.55
N TYR A 253 3.13 -11.50 -1.35
CA TYR A 253 3.69 -12.35 -2.41
C TYR A 253 2.79 -12.38 -3.65
N ILE A 254 1.50 -12.70 -3.46
CA ILE A 254 0.51 -12.75 -4.54
C ILE A 254 0.45 -11.41 -5.30
N HIS A 255 0.47 -10.28 -4.58
CA HIS A 255 0.44 -8.95 -5.20
C HIS A 255 1.73 -8.60 -5.98
N ARG A 256 2.88 -9.15 -5.57
CA ARG A 256 4.17 -8.96 -6.24
C ARG A 256 4.25 -9.79 -7.51
N VAL A 257 3.96 -11.09 -7.41
CA VAL A 257 4.08 -12.00 -8.55
C VAL A 257 2.97 -11.77 -9.58
N GLY A 258 1.80 -11.27 -9.15
CA GLY A 258 0.75 -10.77 -10.03
C GLY A 258 1.12 -9.52 -10.84
N ARG A 259 2.38 -9.07 -10.85
CA ARG A 259 2.92 -8.03 -11.77
C ARG A 259 3.41 -8.61 -13.09
N THR A 260 3.68 -9.91 -13.14
CA THR A 260 4.01 -10.67 -14.35
C THR A 260 2.84 -11.56 -14.75
N ALA A 261 3.00 -12.30 -15.85
CA ALA A 261 2.06 -13.28 -16.37
C ALA A 261 0.60 -12.78 -16.50
N ARG A 262 0.40 -11.50 -16.86
CA ARG A 262 -0.95 -10.97 -17.09
C ARG A 262 -1.41 -11.23 -18.53
N ALA A 263 -2.70 -11.46 -18.70
CA ALA A 263 -3.36 -11.61 -20.00
C ALA A 263 -2.78 -12.75 -20.86
N GLY A 264 -2.53 -13.92 -20.27
CA GLY A 264 -2.09 -15.14 -20.97
C GLY A 264 -0.62 -15.18 -21.38
N ARG A 265 0.19 -14.21 -20.92
CA ARG A 265 1.64 -14.21 -21.16
C ARG A 265 2.34 -15.08 -20.14
N LYS A 266 3.43 -15.73 -20.54
CA LYS A 266 4.34 -16.40 -19.61
C LYS A 266 5.13 -15.37 -18.81
N GLY A 267 5.41 -15.71 -17.56
CA GLY A 267 6.16 -14.86 -16.64
C GLY A 267 6.98 -15.69 -15.67
N VAL A 268 8.07 -15.11 -15.17
CA VAL A 268 8.94 -15.78 -14.18
C VAL A 268 8.95 -14.96 -12.90
N ALA A 269 8.77 -15.62 -11.76
CA ALA A 269 8.91 -15.04 -10.44
C ALA A 269 9.96 -15.82 -9.63
N ILE A 270 11.08 -15.17 -9.30
CA ILE A 270 12.15 -15.76 -8.47
C ILE A 270 12.15 -15.09 -7.11
N THR A 271 12.19 -15.91 -6.06
CA THR A 271 12.28 -15.43 -4.68
C THR A 271 13.60 -15.85 -4.05
N LEU A 272 14.40 -14.88 -3.63
CA LEU A 272 15.62 -15.14 -2.88
C LEU A 272 15.24 -15.45 -1.43
N VAL A 273 15.52 -16.69 -1.02
CA VAL A 273 15.16 -17.23 0.29
C VAL A 273 16.43 -17.42 1.09
N THR A 274 16.44 -16.92 2.32
CA THR A 274 17.55 -17.17 3.24
C THR A 274 17.22 -18.30 4.20
N GLN A 275 18.23 -18.82 4.89
CA GLN A 275 18.05 -19.80 5.97
C GLN A 275 17.06 -19.36 7.07
N TYR A 276 16.82 -18.06 7.22
CA TYR A 276 15.89 -17.52 8.19
C TYR A 276 14.44 -17.45 7.67
N ASP A 277 14.24 -17.45 6.35
CA ASP A 277 12.97 -17.16 5.70
C ASP A 277 12.18 -18.41 5.29
N ILE A 278 12.68 -19.62 5.58
CA ILE A 278 12.04 -20.89 5.18
C ILE A 278 10.59 -20.98 5.66
N HIS A 279 10.31 -20.52 6.88
CA HIS A 279 8.96 -20.48 7.43
C HIS A 279 8.01 -19.57 6.65
N LEU A 280 8.52 -18.47 6.06
CA LEU A 280 7.73 -17.56 5.22
C LEU A 280 7.37 -18.23 3.89
N VAL A 281 8.29 -19.00 3.32
CA VAL A 281 8.06 -19.77 2.09
C VAL A 281 6.93 -20.77 2.31
N HIS A 282 6.99 -21.57 3.37
CA HIS A 282 5.92 -22.52 3.68
C HIS A 282 4.56 -21.83 3.89
N ALA A 283 4.54 -20.67 4.55
CA ALA A 283 3.31 -19.88 4.69
C ALA A 283 2.77 -19.40 3.32
N ILE A 284 3.66 -19.03 2.39
CA ILE A 284 3.29 -18.68 1.02
C ILE A 284 2.71 -19.90 0.30
N GLU A 285 3.40 -21.03 0.31
CA GLU A 285 3.00 -22.27 -0.35
C GLU A 285 1.64 -22.78 0.14
N GLN A 286 1.37 -22.67 1.44
CA GLN A 286 0.07 -23.01 2.03
C GLN A 286 -1.06 -22.12 1.50
N GLU A 287 -0.80 -20.81 1.34
CA GLU A 287 -1.81 -19.86 0.87
C GLU A 287 -2.06 -19.98 -0.64
N ILE A 288 -1.02 -20.20 -1.44
CA ILE A 288 -1.12 -20.37 -2.90
C ILE A 288 -1.51 -21.80 -3.29
N LYS A 289 -1.43 -22.76 -2.36
CA LYS A 289 -1.65 -24.20 -2.56
C LYS A 289 -0.76 -24.81 -3.66
N LEU A 290 0.47 -24.30 -3.76
CA LEU A 290 1.46 -24.71 -4.76
C LEU A 290 2.82 -24.75 -4.08
N GLN A 291 3.59 -25.80 -4.34
CA GLN A 291 4.99 -25.90 -3.92
C GLN A 291 5.88 -25.15 -4.91
N LEU A 292 6.75 -24.28 -4.41
CA LEU A 292 7.68 -23.53 -5.25
C LEU A 292 8.79 -24.46 -5.74
N LYS A 293 9.23 -24.26 -7.00
CA LYS A 293 10.35 -25.04 -7.55
C LYS A 293 11.67 -24.34 -7.23
N GLU A 294 12.72 -25.11 -6.98
CA GLU A 294 14.05 -24.56 -6.83
C GLU A 294 14.59 -24.05 -8.17
N PHE A 295 15.22 -22.88 -8.17
CA PHE A 295 15.97 -22.34 -9.28
C PHE A 295 17.44 -22.72 -9.12
N SER A 296 18.03 -23.36 -10.13
CA SER A 296 19.45 -23.71 -10.14
C SER A 296 20.29 -22.56 -10.66
N VAL A 297 21.42 -22.26 -10.01
CA VAL A 297 22.39 -21.25 -10.43
C VAL A 297 23.79 -21.86 -10.44
N GLU A 298 24.62 -21.47 -11.40
CA GLU A 298 26.04 -21.83 -11.44
C GLU A 298 26.82 -21.02 -10.40
N GLU A 299 27.09 -21.62 -9.24
CA GLU A 299 27.70 -20.93 -8.09
C GLU A 299 29.09 -20.35 -8.39
N GLN A 300 29.85 -20.94 -9.31
CA GLN A 300 31.19 -20.45 -9.68
C GLN A 300 31.16 -19.01 -10.18
N HIS A 301 30.24 -18.68 -11.09
CA HIS A 301 30.09 -17.31 -11.61
C HIS A 301 29.70 -16.31 -10.52
N VAL A 302 28.94 -16.75 -9.51
CA VAL A 302 28.55 -15.91 -8.38
C VAL A 302 29.75 -15.63 -7.47
N LEU A 303 30.60 -16.63 -7.23
CA LEU A 303 31.80 -16.49 -6.41
C LEU A 303 32.81 -15.52 -7.03
N ASP A 304 32.94 -15.50 -8.36
CA ASP A 304 33.85 -14.61 -9.08
C ASP A 304 33.51 -13.13 -8.87
N ILE A 305 32.22 -12.79 -8.86
CA ILE A 305 31.75 -11.41 -8.67
C ILE A 305 31.51 -11.04 -7.20
N LEU A 306 31.50 -12.02 -6.29
CA LEU A 306 31.06 -11.85 -4.90
C LEU A 306 31.80 -10.73 -4.17
N THR A 307 33.13 -10.76 -4.23
CA THR A 307 33.97 -9.77 -3.52
C THR A 307 33.71 -8.37 -4.07
N GLN A 308 33.63 -8.23 -5.39
CA GLN A 308 33.38 -6.95 -6.03
C GLN A 308 32.00 -6.41 -5.63
N VAL A 309 30.97 -7.26 -5.66
CA VAL A 309 29.59 -6.85 -5.33
C VAL A 309 29.49 -6.38 -3.88
N ASN A 310 30.11 -7.11 -2.95
CA ASN A 310 30.12 -6.74 -1.53
C ASN A 310 30.84 -5.41 -1.28
N VAL A 311 31.97 -5.17 -1.93
CA VAL A 311 32.70 -3.89 -1.83
C VAL A 311 31.85 -2.76 -2.40
N THR A 312 31.29 -2.93 -3.61
CA THR A 312 30.46 -1.90 -4.25
C THR A 312 29.21 -1.59 -3.43
N ARG A 313 28.53 -2.60 -2.87
CA ARG A 313 27.40 -2.39 -1.96
C ARG A 313 27.82 -1.55 -0.77
N ARG A 314 28.95 -1.90 -0.14
CA ARG A 314 29.43 -1.20 1.05
C ARG A 314 29.76 0.26 0.75
N GLU A 315 30.40 0.55 -0.38
CA GLU A 315 30.62 1.91 -0.84
C GLU A 315 29.30 2.67 -1.02
N CYS A 316 28.31 2.07 -1.67
CA CYS A 316 27.00 2.69 -1.87
C CYS A 316 26.25 2.93 -0.55
N GLU A 317 26.41 2.06 0.45
CA GLU A 317 25.88 2.29 1.79
C GLU A 317 26.52 3.51 2.46
N ILE A 318 27.85 3.63 2.38
CA ILE A 318 28.60 4.76 2.94
C ILE A 318 28.22 6.06 2.23
N GLU A 319 28.15 6.03 0.90
CA GLU A 319 27.73 7.18 0.09
C GLU A 319 26.30 7.62 0.47
N LEU A 320 25.38 6.68 0.62
CA LEU A 320 24.00 6.98 1.00
C LEU A 320 23.88 7.54 2.42
N GLU A 321 24.70 7.04 3.35
CA GLU A 321 24.78 7.58 4.72
C GLU A 321 25.35 9.02 4.73
N GLY A 322 26.34 9.30 3.87
CA GLY A 322 26.90 10.64 3.69
C GLY A 322 25.94 11.65 3.02
N MET A 323 24.88 11.18 2.35
CA MET A 323 23.84 12.03 1.74
C MET A 323 22.69 12.36 2.71
N ASP A 324 22.85 12.10 4.00
CA ASP A 324 21.83 12.38 5.02
C ASP A 324 20.46 11.75 4.70
N PHE A 325 20.47 10.55 4.13
CA PHE A 325 19.24 9.87 3.67
C PHE A 325 18.16 9.73 4.76
N ASP A 326 18.58 9.64 6.02
CA ASP A 326 17.70 9.53 7.18
C ASP A 326 17.22 10.88 7.74
N GLU A 327 17.72 12.04 7.29
CA GLU A 327 17.28 13.36 7.76
C GLU A 327 15.77 13.53 7.65
N LYS A 328 15.19 13.11 6.54
CA LYS A 328 13.74 13.21 6.32
C LYS A 328 12.96 12.32 7.29
N LYS A 329 13.52 11.19 7.70
CA LYS A 329 12.93 10.30 8.70
C LYS A 329 12.99 10.94 10.07
N GLU A 330 14.11 11.58 10.41
CA GLU A 330 14.30 12.31 11.66
C GLU A 330 13.40 13.55 11.72
N ILE A 331 13.26 14.30 10.63
CA ILE A 331 12.34 15.44 10.52
C ILE A 331 10.89 14.98 10.68
N ASN A 332 10.48 13.89 10.04
CA ASN A 332 9.12 13.36 10.18
C ASN A 332 8.85 12.87 11.60
N LYS A 333 9.81 12.17 12.21
CA LYS A 333 9.72 11.70 13.60
C LYS A 333 9.66 12.87 14.58
N ARG A 334 10.44 13.92 14.34
CA ARG A 334 10.41 15.17 15.11
C ARG A 334 9.06 15.87 14.99
N LYS A 335 8.52 16.01 13.78
CA LYS A 335 7.17 16.57 13.56
C LYS A 335 6.09 15.77 14.28
N GLN A 336 6.18 14.45 14.25
CA GLN A 336 5.24 13.57 14.94
C GLN A 336 5.35 13.71 16.46
N MET A 337 6.56 13.76 17.02
CA MET A 337 6.74 13.97 18.46
C MET A 337 6.27 15.35 18.93
N ILE A 338 6.43 16.39 18.11
CA ILE A 338 5.85 17.72 18.37
C ILE A 338 4.33 17.64 18.38
N LEU A 339 3.72 16.95 17.41
CA LEU A 339 2.25 16.77 17.34
C LEU A 339 1.70 15.99 18.55
N GLU A 340 2.48 15.05 19.07
CA GLU A 340 2.17 14.26 20.27
C GLU A 340 2.52 14.96 21.59
N GLY A 341 3.07 16.18 21.56
CA GLY A 341 3.44 16.96 22.75
C GLY A 341 4.65 16.43 23.52
N LYS A 342 5.49 15.59 22.92
CA LYS A 342 6.68 14.99 23.55
C LYS A 342 7.95 15.81 23.25
N PRO A 343 8.86 16.01 24.22
CA PRO A 343 10.12 16.71 23.97
C PRO A 343 11.04 15.90 23.05
N TRP A 344 11.63 16.56 22.04
CA TRP A 344 12.63 15.98 21.16
C TRP A 344 14.04 16.20 21.74
N VAL A 345 14.81 15.12 21.90
CA VAL A 345 16.23 15.16 22.29
C VAL A 345 17.07 14.53 21.18
N PRO A 346 17.98 15.28 20.53
CA PRO A 346 18.88 14.71 19.52
C PRO A 346 19.90 13.76 20.17
N GLY A 347 20.18 12.62 19.53
CA GLY A 347 21.41 11.86 19.78
C GLY A 347 21.36 10.55 20.59
N LYS A 348 20.20 10.01 20.99
CA LYS A 348 20.16 8.64 21.57
C LYS A 348 20.12 7.55 20.50
N GLY A 349 21.29 7.26 19.94
CA GLY A 349 21.58 6.01 19.24
C GLY A 349 21.95 4.90 20.22
N ARG A 350 21.27 3.75 20.10
CA ARG A 350 21.58 2.42 20.66
C ARG A 350 21.97 2.35 22.16
N GLY A 351 21.00 1.97 22.99
CA GLY A 351 21.27 1.49 24.35
C GLY A 351 19.97 1.06 25.04
N ALA A 352 19.84 -0.25 25.25
CA ALA A 352 18.86 -0.97 26.07
C ALA A 352 17.36 -0.64 25.87
N ALA A 353 16.60 -1.63 25.38
CA ALA A 353 15.16 -1.62 25.48
C ALA A 353 14.74 -1.53 26.97
N PRO A 354 13.97 -0.52 27.40
CA PRO A 354 13.22 -0.64 28.63
C PRO A 354 12.09 -1.62 28.39
N GLY A 355 11.94 -2.56 29.33
CA GLY A 355 11.00 -3.67 29.25
C GLY A 355 9.59 -3.28 28.82
N VAL A 356 8.97 -4.18 28.06
CA VAL A 356 7.58 -4.12 27.62
C VAL A 356 6.69 -3.84 28.83
N SER A 357 6.17 -2.61 28.92
CA SER A 357 5.04 -2.32 29.79
C SER A 357 3.80 -3.00 29.18
N PRO A 358 3.00 -3.75 29.95
CA PRO A 358 1.79 -4.36 29.43
C PRO A 358 0.84 -3.25 28.98
N VAL A 359 0.29 -3.39 27.77
CA VAL A 359 -0.76 -2.53 27.21
C VAL A 359 -1.84 -2.30 28.28
N PRO A 360 -2.24 -1.06 28.63
CA PRO A 360 -3.18 -0.85 29.71
C PRO A 360 -4.54 -1.43 29.32
N ARG A 361 -5.01 -2.43 30.08
CA ARG A 361 -6.39 -2.98 30.03
C ARG A 361 -7.47 -1.90 30.05
N LEU A 362 -7.13 -0.71 30.55
CA LEU A 362 -7.93 0.50 30.61
C LEU A 362 -8.49 0.99 29.24
N CYS A 363 -7.82 0.73 28.12
CA CYS A 363 -8.27 1.22 26.82
C CYS A 363 -9.48 0.41 26.29
N ARG A 364 -9.46 -0.91 26.49
CA ARG A 364 -10.54 -1.81 26.06
C ARG A 364 -11.81 -1.59 26.88
N GLU A 365 -11.68 -1.36 28.19
CA GLU A 365 -12.80 -1.05 29.08
C GLU A 365 -13.43 0.33 28.79
N LYS A 366 -12.61 1.36 28.50
CA LYS A 366 -13.13 2.69 28.14
C LYS A 366 -13.89 2.68 26.82
N VAL A 367 -13.44 1.91 25.83
CA VAL A 367 -14.14 1.76 24.54
C VAL A 367 -15.46 1.00 24.73
N LEU A 368 -15.46 -0.10 25.49
CA LEU A 368 -16.68 -0.86 25.81
C LEU A 368 -17.70 -0.03 26.60
N GLN A 369 -17.25 0.70 27.61
CA GLN A 369 -18.12 1.61 28.38
C GLN A 369 -18.70 2.73 27.51
N THR A 370 -17.93 3.27 26.56
CA THR A 370 -18.42 4.30 25.62
C THR A 370 -19.47 3.74 24.65
N LEU A 371 -19.28 2.51 24.19
CA LEU A 371 -20.22 1.81 23.32
C LEU A 371 -21.53 1.43 24.05
N GLU A 372 -21.45 0.98 25.30
CA GLU A 372 -22.62 0.72 26.14
C GLU A 372 -23.42 1.99 26.46
N ARG A 373 -22.72 3.10 26.76
CA ARG A 373 -23.37 4.40 26.99
C ARG A 373 -24.11 4.89 25.75
N ARG A 374 -23.55 4.68 24.55
CA ARG A 374 -24.23 4.97 23.27
C ARG A 374 -25.45 4.08 23.03
N LYS A 375 -25.39 2.78 23.34
CA LYS A 375 -26.54 1.86 23.25
C LYS A 375 -27.67 2.26 24.21
N GLN A 376 -27.36 2.63 25.46
CA GLN A 376 -28.36 3.09 26.44
C GLN A 376 -29.02 4.40 26.01
N LEU A 377 -28.27 5.35 25.46
CA LEU A 377 -28.80 6.61 24.93
C LEU A 377 -29.75 6.38 23.74
N GLN A 378 -29.41 5.45 22.84
CA GLN A 378 -30.31 5.07 21.74
C GLN A 378 -31.58 4.39 22.23
N LEU A 379 -31.49 3.51 23.24
CA LEU A 379 -32.64 2.83 23.82
C LEU A 379 -33.58 3.84 24.51
N ARG A 380 -33.04 4.78 25.29
CA ARG A 380 -33.81 5.87 25.91
C ARG A 380 -34.53 6.72 24.87
N ARG A 381 -33.86 7.11 23.78
CA ARG A 381 -34.49 7.86 22.68
C ARG A 381 -35.60 7.07 22.00
N LYS A 382 -35.46 5.74 21.83
CA LYS A 382 -36.52 4.89 21.30
C LYS A 382 -37.73 4.79 22.24
N LEU A 383 -37.50 4.64 23.54
CA LEU A 383 -38.55 4.60 24.56
C LEU A 383 -39.31 5.92 24.66
N GLN A 384 -38.59 7.05 24.62
CA GLN A 384 -39.19 8.39 24.65
C GLN A 384 -40.10 8.63 23.44
N LYS A 385 -39.64 8.28 22.23
CA LYS A 385 -40.48 8.31 21.01
C LYS A 385 -41.68 7.37 21.09
N LYS A 386 -41.57 6.22 21.76
CA LYS A 386 -42.67 5.28 21.95
C LYS A 386 -43.71 5.82 22.94
N MET A 387 -43.28 6.49 24.00
CA MET A 387 -44.17 7.19 24.95
C MET A 387 -44.88 8.37 24.30
N GLU A 388 -44.18 9.20 23.53
CA GLU A 388 -44.79 10.32 22.79
C GLU A 388 -45.86 9.84 21.81
N ARG A 389 -45.63 8.72 21.11
CA ARG A 389 -46.62 8.09 20.23
C ARG A 389 -47.83 7.54 21.00
N ARG A 390 -47.61 7.00 22.20
CA ARG A 390 -48.68 6.47 23.06
C ARG A 390 -49.55 7.59 23.64
N ASN A 391 -48.93 8.70 24.06
CA ASN A 391 -49.65 9.88 24.55
C ASN A 391 -50.42 10.57 23.43
N LYS A 392 -49.87 10.66 22.21
CA LYS A 392 -50.62 11.15 21.04
C LYS A 392 -51.84 10.30 20.72
N ARG A 393 -51.73 8.97 20.80
CA ARG A 393 -52.88 8.06 20.56
C ARG A 393 -53.98 8.22 21.62
N LYS A 394 -53.61 8.30 22.90
CA LYS A 394 -54.59 8.56 23.98
C LYS A 394 -55.32 9.89 23.81
N ALA A 395 -54.60 10.95 23.41
CA ALA A 395 -55.21 12.25 23.14
C ALA A 395 -56.13 12.27 21.89
N THR A 396 -56.07 11.25 21.03
CA THR A 396 -56.97 11.11 19.87
C THR A 396 -58.18 10.21 20.18
N GLU A 397 -58.17 9.48 21.30
CA GLU A 397 -59.29 8.65 21.77
C GLU A 397 -60.19 9.38 22.79
N GLU A 398 -59.74 10.53 23.31
CA GLU A 398 -60.50 11.41 24.23
C GLU A 398 -61.16 12.62 23.53
N GLN A 399 -61.10 12.69 22.19
CA GLN A 399 -61.87 13.58 21.32
C GLN A 399 -62.85 12.77 20.50
#